data_AF-A0A1V5P5U5-F1
#
_entry.id   AF-A0A1V5P5U5-F1
#
_cell.length_a   1.000
_cell.length_b   1.000
_cell.length_c   1.000
_cell.angle_alpha   90.00
_cell.angle_beta   90.00
_cell.angle_gamma   90.00
#
_symmetry.space_group_name_H-M   'P 1'
#
loop_
_entity.id
_entity.type
_entity.pdbx_description
1 polymer ?
#
loop_
_entity_poly.entity_id
_entity_poly.type
_entity_poly.pdbx_seq_one_letter_code
_entity_poly.pdbx_strand_id
1 'polypeptide(L)'
;MNHPEATQQALALLRQSEPFQWVVITLLALVVYVYFNEISKKNWKGVAAGLSLYMVHWFAEIVNALIQHFTGHALWTVPTGTAFLLLVGVGVELSLMFSIAGLVFSKLLPEDPKAKILGINNRLFIAVANAAFFSIFEIFLAKTPAFVWVYPWWGAFPVFITVYIPFFVVSMYCYDWKPAIQKRVIGGLAAVNAILLIVFAGILQWI
;
A
#
# COMPACT_ATOMS: atom_id res chain seq x y z
N MET A 1 -15.46 20.52 -7.74
CA MET A 1 -15.22 19.76 -8.98
C MET A 1 -14.26 18.64 -8.62
N ASN A 2 -14.78 17.43 -8.40
CA ASN A 2 -14.06 16.29 -7.81
C ASN A 2 -13.35 15.45 -8.89
N HIS A 3 -12.60 16.08 -9.81
CA HIS A 3 -11.89 15.43 -10.92
C HIS A 3 -12.62 14.23 -11.59
N PRO A 4 -13.92 14.35 -11.99
CA PRO A 4 -14.72 13.22 -12.45
C PRO A 4 -14.12 12.50 -13.67
N GLU A 5 -13.43 13.24 -14.54
CA GLU A 5 -12.79 12.70 -15.74
C GLU A 5 -11.64 11.73 -15.42
N ALA A 6 -10.80 12.05 -14.43
CA ALA A 6 -9.71 11.18 -13.99
C ALA A 6 -10.27 9.88 -13.41
N THR A 7 -11.32 9.97 -12.61
CA THR A 7 -12.02 8.79 -12.10
C THR A 7 -12.59 7.93 -13.23
N GLN A 8 -13.25 8.54 -14.22
CA GLN A 8 -13.78 7.81 -15.38
C GLN A 8 -12.69 7.12 -16.19
N GLN A 9 -11.54 7.76 -16.39
CA GLN A 9 -10.38 7.16 -17.06
C GLN A 9 -9.85 5.95 -16.29
N ALA A 10 -9.69 6.06 -14.96
CA ALA A 10 -9.29 4.93 -14.12
C ALA A 10 -10.29 3.77 -14.21
N LEU A 11 -11.59 4.06 -14.10
CA LEU A 11 -12.64 3.03 -14.24
C LEU A 11 -12.65 2.38 -15.62
N ALA A 12 -12.35 3.13 -16.69
CA ALA A 12 -12.22 2.58 -18.03
C ALA A 12 -11.03 1.61 -18.14
N LEU A 13 -9.89 1.91 -17.51
CA LEU A 13 -8.70 1.04 -17.53
C LEU A 13 -8.79 -0.17 -16.57
N LEU A 14 -9.76 -0.16 -15.64
CA LEU A 14 -9.85 -1.13 -14.56
C LEU A 14 -9.87 -2.57 -15.10
N ARG A 15 -8.85 -3.35 -14.74
CA ARG A 15 -8.68 -4.76 -15.11
C ARG A 15 -8.65 -5.03 -16.63
N GLN A 16 -8.25 -4.05 -17.44
CA GLN A 16 -7.99 -4.25 -18.87
C GLN A 16 -6.55 -4.72 -19.15
N SER A 17 -6.36 -5.57 -20.17
CA SER A 17 -5.05 -6.13 -20.52
C SER A 17 -4.30 -5.36 -21.62
N GLU A 18 -4.97 -4.45 -22.36
CA GLU A 18 -4.32 -3.66 -23.42
C GLU A 18 -3.08 -2.87 -22.99
N PRO A 19 -3.04 -2.19 -21.82
CA PRO A 19 -1.88 -1.38 -21.44
C PRO A 19 -0.68 -2.21 -20.93
N PHE A 20 -0.70 -3.54 -21.07
CA PHE A 20 0.31 -4.43 -20.49
C PHE A 20 1.75 -4.05 -20.90
N GLN A 21 2.64 -4.07 -19.91
CA GLN A 21 4.07 -3.82 -20.10
C GLN A 21 4.91 -4.93 -19.48
N TRP A 22 5.94 -5.37 -20.21
CA TRP A 22 6.85 -6.45 -19.79
C TRP A 22 7.62 -6.14 -18.49
N VAL A 23 7.76 -4.86 -18.12
CA VAL A 23 8.45 -4.44 -16.88
C VAL A 23 7.81 -5.03 -15.63
N VAL A 24 6.51 -5.33 -15.65
CA VAL A 24 5.80 -5.97 -14.52
C VAL A 24 6.41 -7.32 -14.17
N ILE A 25 6.85 -8.09 -15.17
CA ILE A 25 7.47 -9.40 -14.93
C ILE A 25 8.81 -9.23 -14.21
N THR A 26 9.60 -8.23 -14.61
CA THR A 26 10.86 -7.88 -13.93
C THR A 26 10.61 -7.46 -12.48
N LEU A 27 9.62 -6.59 -12.24
CA LEU A 27 9.25 -6.17 -10.89
C LEU A 27 8.81 -7.36 -10.03
N LEU A 28 7.99 -8.25 -10.57
CA LEU A 28 7.57 -9.47 -9.89
C LEU A 28 8.76 -10.36 -9.53
N ALA A 29 9.70 -10.58 -10.46
CA ALA A 29 10.90 -11.35 -10.20
C ALA A 29 11.75 -10.75 -9.07
N LEU A 30 11.86 -9.42 -9.00
CA LEU A 30 12.54 -8.72 -7.92
C LEU A 30 11.83 -8.87 -6.57
N VAL A 31 10.49 -8.76 -6.54
CA VAL A 31 9.70 -9.01 -5.32
C VAL A 31 9.93 -10.42 -4.80
N VAL A 32 9.85 -11.42 -5.68
CA VAL A 32 10.10 -12.83 -5.33
C VAL A 32 11.52 -13.01 -4.80
N TYR A 33 12.52 -12.44 -5.49
CA TYR A 33 13.91 -12.48 -5.05
C TYR A 33 14.09 -11.89 -3.65
N VAL A 34 13.49 -10.72 -3.36
CA VAL A 34 13.55 -10.08 -2.04
C VAL A 34 13.03 -11.04 -0.96
N TYR A 35 11.84 -11.59 -1.14
CA TYR A 35 11.26 -12.50 -0.15
C TYR A 35 12.05 -13.81 -0.02
N PHE A 36 12.48 -14.43 -1.11
CA PHE A 36 13.25 -15.67 -1.07
C PHE A 36 14.61 -15.49 -0.40
N ASN A 37 15.27 -14.36 -0.64
CA ASN A 37 16.53 -14.02 0.01
C ASN A 37 16.38 -13.76 1.52
N GLU A 38 15.30 -13.12 1.96
CA GLU A 38 15.06 -12.92 3.40
C GLU A 38 14.61 -14.22 4.09
N ILE A 39 13.82 -15.06 3.41
CA ILE A 39 13.40 -16.38 3.90
C ILE A 39 14.60 -17.33 4.03
N SER A 40 15.52 -17.35 3.05
CA SER A 40 16.72 -18.20 3.12
C SER A 40 17.62 -17.84 4.31
N LYS A 41 17.63 -16.56 4.70
CA LYS A 41 18.31 -16.03 5.90
C LYS A 41 17.49 -16.18 7.18
N LYS A 42 16.31 -16.78 7.12
CA LYS A 42 15.37 -16.92 8.25
C LYS A 42 14.99 -15.56 8.87
N ASN A 43 15.01 -14.48 8.10
CA ASN A 43 14.61 -13.15 8.56
C ASN A 43 13.08 -13.00 8.59
N TRP A 44 12.43 -13.75 9.47
CA TRP A 44 10.97 -13.75 9.61
C TRP A 44 10.42 -12.41 10.09
N LYS A 45 11.21 -11.63 10.83
CA LYS A 45 10.83 -10.28 11.28
C LYS A 45 10.67 -9.32 10.11
N GLY A 46 11.65 -9.29 9.20
CA GLY A 46 11.56 -8.48 7.99
C GLY A 46 10.41 -8.92 7.07
N VAL A 47 10.21 -10.23 6.92
CA VAL A 47 9.07 -10.79 6.18
C VAL A 47 7.74 -10.34 6.80
N ALA A 48 7.60 -10.40 8.12
CA ALA A 48 6.40 -9.95 8.83
C ALA A 48 6.14 -8.44 8.64
N ALA A 49 7.19 -7.61 8.65
CA ALA A 49 7.08 -6.19 8.38
C ALA A 49 6.59 -5.90 6.95
N GLY A 50 7.11 -6.62 5.95
CA GLY A 50 6.66 -6.50 4.56
C GLY A 50 5.20 -6.90 4.37
N LEU A 51 4.85 -8.11 4.81
CA LEU A 51 3.49 -8.65 4.66
C LEU A 51 2.46 -7.81 5.41
N SER A 52 2.76 -7.36 6.62
CA SER A 52 1.83 -6.54 7.39
C SER A 52 1.58 -5.18 6.75
N LEU A 53 2.61 -4.51 6.20
CA LEU A 53 2.40 -3.29 5.41
C LEU A 53 1.48 -3.56 4.22
N TYR A 54 1.78 -4.63 3.47
CA TYR A 54 1.04 -4.96 2.26
C TYR A 54 -0.44 -5.26 2.54
N MET A 55 -0.75 -5.89 3.68
CA MET A 55 -2.12 -6.14 4.09
C MET A 55 -2.88 -4.85 4.44
N VAL A 56 -2.24 -3.88 5.09
CA VAL A 56 -2.85 -2.57 5.36
C VAL A 56 -3.02 -1.78 4.07
N HIS A 57 -2.05 -1.88 3.15
CA HIS A 57 -2.15 -1.27 1.82
C HIS A 57 -3.38 -1.75 1.06
N TRP A 58 -3.56 -3.06 0.93
CA TRP A 58 -4.75 -3.61 0.27
C TRP A 58 -6.05 -3.18 0.96
N PHE A 59 -6.08 -3.13 2.29
CA PHE A 59 -7.26 -2.65 3.01
C PHE A 59 -7.61 -1.21 2.63
N ALA A 60 -6.62 -0.32 2.57
CA ALA A 60 -6.84 1.08 2.18
C ALA A 60 -7.31 1.21 0.72
N GLU A 61 -6.77 0.42 -0.20
CA GLU A 61 -7.19 0.44 -1.62
C GLU A 61 -8.62 -0.07 -1.80
N ILE A 62 -9.01 -1.10 -1.06
CA ILE A 62 -10.40 -1.60 -1.05
C ILE A 62 -11.33 -0.54 -0.49
N VAL A 63 -10.98 0.11 0.62
CA VAL A 63 -11.78 1.21 1.20
C VAL A 63 -11.91 2.37 0.20
N ASN A 64 -10.83 2.75 -0.48
CA ASN A 64 -10.85 3.80 -1.50
C ASN A 64 -11.79 3.44 -2.68
N ALA A 65 -11.77 2.18 -3.13
CA ALA A 65 -12.66 1.69 -4.17
C ALA A 65 -14.13 1.63 -3.70
N LEU A 66 -14.39 1.30 -2.44
CA LEU A 66 -15.75 1.38 -1.89
C LEU A 66 -16.24 2.82 -1.77
N ILE A 67 -15.39 3.75 -1.36
CA ILE A 67 -15.71 5.19 -1.37
C ILE A 67 -16.07 5.63 -2.80
N GLN A 68 -15.30 5.22 -3.81
CA GLN A 68 -15.65 5.44 -5.22
C GLN A 68 -17.05 4.95 -5.56
N HIS A 69 -17.39 3.71 -5.19
CA HIS A 69 -18.70 3.12 -5.49
C HIS A 69 -19.85 3.92 -4.85
N PHE A 70 -19.75 4.25 -3.56
CA PHE A 70 -20.84 4.88 -2.82
C PHE A 70 -20.97 6.39 -3.03
N THR A 71 -19.88 7.09 -3.33
CA THR A 71 -19.88 8.56 -3.44
C THR A 71 -19.72 9.05 -4.88
N GLY A 72 -19.42 8.16 -5.82
CA GLY A 72 -19.06 8.50 -7.20
C GLY A 72 -17.62 9.00 -7.38
N HIS A 73 -16.87 9.18 -6.28
CA HIS A 73 -15.53 9.77 -6.31
C HIS A 73 -14.61 9.12 -5.27
N ALA A 74 -13.57 8.42 -5.74
CA ALA A 74 -12.48 7.89 -4.93
C ALA A 74 -11.75 9.03 -4.20
N LEU A 75 -10.96 8.72 -3.17
CA LEU A 75 -10.06 9.69 -2.56
C LEU A 75 -8.85 9.95 -3.47
N TRP A 76 -8.30 8.90 -4.08
CA TRP A 76 -7.26 8.95 -5.11
C TRP A 76 -7.54 7.98 -6.25
N THR A 77 -7.01 8.28 -7.43
CA THR A 77 -7.15 7.45 -8.63
C THR A 77 -5.86 7.36 -9.43
N VAL A 78 -5.67 6.24 -10.13
CA VAL A 78 -4.59 6.03 -11.11
C VAL A 78 -5.22 5.96 -12.51
N PRO A 79 -5.39 7.10 -13.20
CA PRO A 79 -6.11 7.16 -14.48
C PRO A 79 -5.28 6.73 -15.69
N THR A 80 -3.95 6.62 -15.57
CA THR A 80 -3.06 6.22 -16.67
C THR A 80 -1.69 5.79 -16.14
N GLY A 81 -0.81 5.30 -17.02
CA GLY A 81 0.59 5.02 -16.70
C GLY A 81 0.86 3.73 -15.93
N THR A 82 -0.15 2.89 -15.71
CA THR A 82 0.00 1.53 -15.16
C THR A 82 -0.23 0.48 -16.24
N ALA A 83 0.54 -0.60 -16.18
CA ALA A 83 0.39 -1.76 -17.06
C ALA A 83 -0.88 -2.56 -16.78
N PHE A 84 -1.40 -2.50 -15.55
CA PHE A 84 -2.62 -3.19 -15.15
C PHE A 84 -3.20 -2.53 -13.90
N LEU A 85 -4.39 -1.94 -14.03
CA LEU A 85 -5.08 -1.34 -12.90
C LEU A 85 -5.87 -2.40 -12.12
N LEU A 86 -5.55 -2.58 -10.84
CA LEU A 86 -6.14 -3.60 -9.97
C LEU A 86 -7.45 -3.13 -9.33
N LEU A 87 -7.40 -1.92 -8.77
CA LEU A 87 -8.52 -1.15 -8.20
C LEU A 87 -8.34 0.32 -8.61
N VAL A 88 -9.37 1.14 -8.49
CA VAL A 88 -9.40 2.54 -8.98
C VAL A 88 -8.18 3.38 -8.56
N GLY A 89 -7.59 3.10 -7.39
CA GLY A 89 -6.44 3.81 -6.82
C GLY A 89 -5.08 3.10 -6.93
N VAL A 90 -5.01 1.87 -7.44
CA VAL A 90 -3.78 1.07 -7.41
C VAL A 90 -3.54 0.27 -8.68
N GLY A 91 -2.42 0.57 -9.33
CA GLY A 91 -1.83 -0.23 -10.40
C GLY A 91 -0.93 -1.36 -9.87
N VAL A 92 -0.63 -2.33 -10.73
CA VAL A 92 0.21 -3.48 -10.38
C VAL A 92 1.62 -3.08 -9.92
N GLU A 93 2.21 -2.04 -10.49
CA GLU A 93 3.55 -1.54 -10.13
C GLU A 93 3.57 -0.99 -8.70
N LEU A 94 2.55 -0.21 -8.33
CA LEU A 94 2.40 0.33 -6.98
C LEU A 94 2.16 -0.78 -5.96
N SER A 95 1.29 -1.74 -6.29
CA SER A 95 1.01 -2.89 -5.44
C SER A 95 2.27 -3.73 -5.18
N LEU A 96 3.06 -4.00 -6.22
CA LEU A 96 4.34 -4.72 -6.09
C LEU A 96 5.35 -3.93 -5.25
N MET A 97 5.44 -2.61 -5.42
CA MET A 97 6.33 -1.78 -4.60
C MET A 97 5.94 -1.82 -3.11
N PHE A 98 4.65 -1.64 -2.78
CA PHE A 98 4.18 -1.72 -1.39
C PHE A 98 4.27 -3.13 -0.81
N SER A 99 4.27 -4.17 -1.65
CA SER A 99 4.49 -5.55 -1.20
C SER A 99 5.86 -5.76 -0.56
N ILE A 100 6.87 -4.94 -0.90
CA ILE A 100 8.24 -5.05 -0.35
C ILE A 100 8.64 -3.85 0.53
N ALA A 101 7.93 -2.72 0.46
CA ALA A 101 8.30 -1.49 1.16
C ALA A 101 8.50 -1.70 2.67
N GLY A 102 7.56 -2.38 3.34
CA GLY A 102 7.65 -2.62 4.79
C GLY A 102 8.91 -3.43 5.17
N LEU A 103 9.26 -4.42 4.36
CA LEU A 103 10.45 -5.25 4.56
C LEU A 103 11.72 -4.43 4.34
N VAL A 104 11.81 -3.66 3.25
CA VAL A 104 12.97 -2.83 2.93
C VAL A 104 13.23 -1.81 4.03
N PHE A 105 12.21 -1.05 4.42
CA PHE A 105 12.34 0.01 5.42
C PHE A 105 12.48 -0.51 6.85
N SER A 106 12.10 -1.76 7.13
CA SER A 106 12.38 -2.40 8.43
C SER A 106 13.88 -2.55 8.71
N LYS A 107 14.74 -2.50 7.68
CA LYS A 107 16.20 -2.56 7.85
C LYS A 107 16.79 -1.32 8.52
N LEU A 108 16.01 -0.23 8.63
CA LEU A 108 16.39 0.97 9.38
C LEU A 108 16.19 0.82 10.88
N LEU A 109 15.47 -0.21 11.33
CA LEU A 109 15.15 -0.40 12.75
C LEU A 109 16.42 -0.76 13.54
N PRO A 110 16.75 -0.01 14.61
CA PRO A 110 17.73 -0.43 15.59
C PRO A 110 17.39 -1.79 16.20
N GLU A 111 18.44 -2.52 16.58
CA GLU A 111 18.32 -3.83 17.24
C GLU A 111 17.55 -3.74 18.56
N ASP A 112 17.77 -2.68 19.36
CA ASP A 112 17.05 -2.47 20.62
C ASP A 112 15.65 -1.87 20.39
N PRO A 113 14.58 -2.60 20.74
CA PRO A 113 13.22 -2.12 20.60
C PRO A 113 12.78 -0.98 21.50
N LYS A 114 13.54 -0.75 22.57
CA LYS A 114 13.23 0.29 23.55
C LYS A 114 14.04 1.56 23.32
N ALA A 115 15.02 1.52 22.43
CA ALA A 115 15.79 2.69 22.03
C ALA A 115 14.87 3.82 21.58
N LYS A 116 15.28 5.05 21.87
CA LYS A 116 14.55 6.26 21.52
C LYS A 116 15.35 7.09 20.51
N ILE A 117 14.64 7.71 19.58
CA ILE A 117 15.18 8.70 18.64
C ILE A 117 14.45 10.00 18.94
N LEU A 118 15.19 11.06 19.30
CA LEU A 118 14.64 12.35 19.72
C LEU A 118 13.56 12.23 20.82
N GLY A 119 13.74 11.28 21.76
CA GLY A 119 12.80 11.04 22.86
C GLY A 119 11.57 10.19 22.53
N ILE A 120 11.36 9.83 21.25
CA ILE A 120 10.25 9.00 20.76
C ILE A 120 10.73 7.56 20.59
N ASN A 121 9.86 6.56 20.81
CA ASN A 121 10.19 5.17 20.52
C ASN A 121 10.62 5.02 19.05
N ASN A 122 11.72 4.29 18.81
CA ASN A 122 12.32 4.25 17.48
C ASN A 122 11.38 3.69 16.38
N ARG A 123 10.36 2.89 16.71
CA ARG A 123 9.48 2.23 15.70
C ARG A 123 8.45 3.23 15.21
N LEU A 124 7.89 3.98 16.15
CA LEU A 124 7.02 5.09 15.83
C LEU A 124 7.79 6.18 15.08
N PHE A 125 8.98 6.54 15.54
CA PHE A 125 9.80 7.56 14.86
C PHE A 125 10.11 7.16 13.40
N ILE A 126 10.62 5.95 13.19
CA ILE A 126 10.95 5.45 11.85
C ILE A 126 9.68 5.28 11.01
N ALA A 127 8.57 4.82 11.59
CA ALA A 127 7.31 4.71 10.87
C ALA A 127 6.81 6.07 10.37
N VAL A 128 6.82 7.09 11.22
CA VAL A 128 6.40 8.45 10.88
C VAL A 128 7.36 9.08 9.86
N ALA A 129 8.67 8.88 10.01
CA ALA A 129 9.67 9.36 9.06
C ALA A 129 9.47 8.73 7.66
N ASN A 130 9.27 7.41 7.59
CA ASN A 130 9.00 6.72 6.34
C ASN A 130 7.66 7.15 5.74
N ALA A 131 6.63 7.33 6.57
CA ALA A 131 5.34 7.82 6.11
C ALA A 131 5.43 9.24 5.51
N ALA A 132 6.22 10.12 6.14
CA ALA A 132 6.48 11.45 5.62
C ALA A 132 7.25 11.40 4.29
N PHE A 133 8.25 10.52 4.19
CA PHE A 133 8.98 10.30 2.94
C PHE A 133 8.05 9.90 1.79
N PHE A 134 7.16 8.92 2.00
CA PHE A 134 6.21 8.50 0.97
C PHE A 134 5.18 9.57 0.62
N SER A 135 4.66 10.31 1.61
CA SER A 135 3.76 11.45 1.39
C SER A 135 4.41 12.55 0.53
N ILE A 136 5.67 12.88 0.82
CA ILE A 136 6.43 13.85 0.02
C ILE A 136 6.66 13.29 -1.39
N PHE A 137 7.00 12.01 -1.51
CA PHE A 137 7.22 11.38 -2.82
C PHE A 137 5.96 11.36 -3.68
N GLU A 138 4.80 11.14 -3.07
CA GLU A 138 3.50 11.12 -3.75
C GLU A 138 3.12 12.49 -4.34
N ILE A 139 3.62 13.61 -3.78
CA ILE A 139 3.46 14.94 -4.40
C ILE A 139 4.01 14.95 -5.82
N PHE A 140 5.11 14.25 -6.09
CA PHE A 140 5.66 14.16 -7.44
C PHE A 140 4.77 13.32 -8.35
N LEU A 141 4.17 12.23 -7.84
CA LEU A 141 3.20 11.44 -8.59
C LEU A 141 1.94 12.26 -8.92
N ALA A 142 1.40 12.99 -7.94
CA ALA A 142 0.22 13.83 -8.08
C ALA A 142 0.41 15.05 -9.00
N LYS A 143 1.68 15.40 -9.31
CA LYS A 143 2.02 16.39 -10.34
C LYS A 143 1.98 15.82 -11.76
N THR A 144 1.86 14.51 -11.90
CA THR A 144 1.72 13.84 -13.19
C THR A 144 0.27 13.49 -13.47
N PRO A 145 -0.12 13.25 -14.73
CA PRO A 145 -1.44 12.73 -15.05
C PRO A 145 -1.69 11.31 -14.50
N ALA A 146 -0.65 10.56 -14.12
CA ALA A 146 -0.77 9.15 -13.75
C ALA A 146 -1.39 8.93 -12.35
N PHE A 147 -1.46 9.96 -11.51
CA PHE A 147 -1.98 9.85 -10.16
C PHE A 147 -2.70 11.14 -9.77
N VAL A 148 -3.92 11.02 -9.25
CA VAL A 148 -4.78 12.18 -8.95
C VAL A 148 -5.39 12.03 -7.56
N TRP A 149 -5.22 13.05 -6.72
CA TRP A 149 -6.07 13.26 -5.54
C TRP A 149 -7.37 13.93 -5.97
N VAL A 150 -8.50 13.30 -5.68
CA VAL A 150 -9.78 13.63 -6.29
C VAL A 150 -10.49 14.78 -5.58
N TYR A 151 -10.33 14.86 -4.25
CA TYR A 151 -10.96 15.89 -3.44
C TYR A 151 -9.98 17.03 -3.13
N PRO A 152 -10.42 18.31 -3.09
CA PRO A 152 -9.53 19.43 -2.76
C PRO A 152 -8.92 19.36 -1.35
N TRP A 153 -9.60 18.70 -0.42
CA TRP A 153 -9.13 18.48 0.95
C TRP A 153 -8.30 17.20 1.08
N TRP A 154 -8.22 16.38 0.04
CA TRP A 154 -7.40 15.17 0.01
C TRP A 154 -6.07 15.48 -0.68
N GLY A 155 -4.97 15.17 -0.01
CA GLY A 155 -3.64 15.49 -0.50
C GLY A 155 -2.56 14.98 0.44
N ALA A 156 -1.32 15.42 0.22
CA ALA A 156 -0.14 14.91 0.93
C ALA A 156 -0.33 14.79 2.45
N PHE A 157 -0.91 15.79 3.11
CA PHE A 157 -1.09 15.79 4.57
C PHE A 157 -2.17 14.80 5.07
N PRO A 158 -3.42 14.81 4.55
CA PRO A 158 -4.37 13.73 4.85
C PRO A 158 -3.79 12.34 4.56
N VAL A 159 -3.18 12.13 3.38
CA VAL A 159 -2.61 10.83 2.99
C VAL A 159 -1.50 10.39 3.93
N PHE A 160 -0.64 11.32 4.35
CA PHE A 160 0.38 11.06 5.37
C PHE A 160 -0.22 10.48 6.65
N ILE A 161 -1.29 11.09 7.15
CA ILE A 161 -1.93 10.71 8.43
C ILE A 161 -2.76 9.43 8.29
N THR A 162 -3.59 9.33 7.27
CA THR A 162 -4.63 8.30 7.19
C THR A 162 -4.22 7.08 6.38
N VAL A 163 -3.17 7.19 5.57
CA VAL A 163 -2.69 6.09 4.71
C VAL A 163 -1.30 5.67 5.16
N TYR A 164 -0.30 6.54 5.04
CA TYR A 164 1.08 6.12 5.24
C TYR A 164 1.49 5.88 6.69
N ILE A 165 1.00 6.67 7.65
CA ILE A 165 1.26 6.39 9.07
C ILE A 165 0.74 5.00 9.45
N PRO A 166 -0.53 4.62 9.18
CA PRO A 166 -1.02 3.27 9.44
C PRO A 166 -0.17 2.17 8.79
N PHE A 167 0.23 2.35 7.52
CA PHE A 167 1.05 1.38 6.79
C PHE A 167 2.35 1.09 7.53
N PHE A 168 3.11 2.15 7.83
CA PHE A 168 4.42 2.01 8.43
C PHE A 168 4.37 1.71 9.92
N VAL A 169 3.40 2.21 10.68
CA VAL A 169 3.26 1.88 12.10
C VAL A 169 2.98 0.40 12.26
N VAL A 170 2.00 -0.15 11.54
CA VAL A 170 1.70 -1.59 11.61
C VAL A 170 2.94 -2.40 11.20
N SER A 171 3.62 -2.01 10.11
CA SER A 171 4.84 -2.66 9.64
C SER A 171 5.98 -2.68 10.66
N MET A 172 6.37 -1.50 11.17
CA MET A 172 7.53 -1.35 12.06
C MET A 172 7.30 -1.98 13.43
N TYR A 173 6.06 -1.98 13.94
CA TYR A 173 5.74 -2.68 15.18
C TYR A 173 5.58 -4.20 14.97
N CYS A 174 5.01 -4.63 13.85
CA CYS A 174 4.88 -6.06 13.52
C CYS A 174 6.24 -6.76 13.47
N TYR A 175 7.30 -6.06 13.08
CA TYR A 175 8.68 -6.56 13.07
C TYR A 175 9.08 -7.26 14.39
N ASP A 176 8.69 -6.73 15.56
CA ASP A 176 9.05 -7.28 16.88
C ASP A 176 7.92 -7.98 17.62
N TRP A 177 6.74 -8.07 17.04
CA TRP A 177 5.66 -8.84 17.65
C TRP A 177 6.03 -10.31 17.76
N LYS A 178 5.48 -10.97 18.79
CA LYS A 178 5.58 -12.42 18.91
C LYS A 178 4.99 -13.08 17.65
N PRO A 179 5.55 -14.19 17.15
CA PRO A 179 5.07 -14.84 15.93
C PRO A 179 3.57 -15.16 15.92
N ALA A 180 2.98 -15.49 17.08
CA ALA A 180 1.54 -15.71 17.20
C ALA A 180 0.71 -14.45 16.88
N ILE A 181 1.19 -13.28 17.30
CA ILE A 181 0.53 -11.99 17.04
C ILE A 181 0.74 -11.61 15.58
N GLN A 182 1.96 -11.77 15.03
CA GLN A 182 2.24 -11.53 13.61
C GLN A 182 1.28 -12.32 12.71
N LYS A 183 1.17 -13.65 12.95
CA LYS A 183 0.26 -14.52 12.19
C LYS A 183 -1.20 -14.09 12.32
N ARG A 184 -1.66 -13.74 13.52
CA ARG A 184 -3.05 -13.31 13.74
C ARG A 184 -3.36 -12.00 13.03
N VAL A 185 -2.47 -11.00 13.09
CA VAL A 185 -2.70 -9.70 12.45
C VAL A 185 -2.60 -9.80 10.93
N ILE A 186 -1.51 -10.40 10.42
CA ILE A 186 -1.31 -10.55 8.97
C ILE A 186 -2.40 -11.44 8.38
N GLY A 187 -2.63 -12.63 8.96
CA GLY A 187 -3.64 -13.56 8.49
C GLY A 187 -5.07 -13.03 8.64
N GLY A 188 -5.35 -12.29 9.73
CA GLY A 188 -6.65 -11.65 9.94
C GLY A 188 -6.93 -10.57 8.90
N LEU A 189 -5.99 -9.67 8.64
CA LEU A 189 -6.14 -8.66 7.59
C LEU A 189 -6.21 -9.31 6.20
N ALA A 190 -5.43 -10.35 5.92
CA ALA A 190 -5.51 -11.09 4.67
C ALA A 190 -6.90 -11.70 4.47
N ALA A 191 -7.47 -12.32 5.50
CA ALA A 191 -8.83 -12.87 5.45
C ALA A 191 -9.88 -11.78 5.25
N VAL A 192 -9.78 -10.65 5.95
CA VAL A 192 -10.68 -9.50 5.76
C VAL A 192 -10.59 -9.00 4.32
N ASN A 193 -9.39 -8.71 3.81
CA ASN A 193 -9.20 -8.23 2.45
C ASN A 193 -9.75 -9.22 1.41
N ALA A 194 -9.48 -10.52 1.58
CA ALA A 194 -10.01 -11.56 0.70
C ALA A 194 -11.55 -11.60 0.71
N ILE A 195 -12.18 -11.52 1.88
CA ILE A 195 -13.65 -11.48 2.01
C ILE A 195 -14.19 -10.23 1.30
N LEU A 196 -13.60 -9.06 1.54
CA LEU A 196 -14.05 -7.81 0.92
C LEU A 196 -13.92 -7.87 -0.61
N LEU A 197 -12.82 -8.41 -1.15
CA LEU A 197 -12.65 -8.59 -2.60
C LEU A 197 -13.62 -9.61 -3.19
N ILE A 198 -13.82 -10.76 -2.53
CA ILE A 198 -14.79 -11.77 -3.00
C ILE A 198 -16.20 -11.17 -3.04
N VAL A 199 -16.60 -10.49 -1.97
CA VAL A 199 -17.94 -9.91 -1.87
C VAL A 199 -18.11 -8.74 -2.83
N PHE A 200 -17.22 -7.74 -2.80
CA PHE A 200 -17.41 -6.50 -3.54
C PHE A 200 -16.90 -6.52 -4.97
N ALA A 201 -15.86 -7.28 -5.30
CA ALA A 201 -15.39 -7.43 -6.67
C ALA A 201 -15.99 -8.64 -7.38
N GLY A 202 -16.10 -9.78 -6.67
CA GLY A 202 -16.55 -11.05 -7.25
C GLY A 202 -18.08 -11.17 -7.36
N ILE A 203 -18.79 -11.00 -6.23
CA ILE A 203 -20.24 -11.26 -6.14
C ILE A 203 -21.03 -10.02 -6.57
N LEU A 204 -20.73 -8.88 -5.97
CA LEU A 204 -21.49 -7.64 -6.16
C LEU A 204 -20.99 -6.81 -7.34
N GLN A 205 -19.74 -7.02 -7.76
CA GLN A 205 -19.08 -6.31 -8.86
C GLN A 205 -19.09 -4.77 -8.70
N TRP A 206 -19.02 -4.29 -7.46
CA TRP A 206 -18.95 -2.88 -7.10
C TRP A 206 -17.58 -2.26 -7.34
N ILE A 207 -16.50 -3.05 -7.17
CA ILE A 207 -15.11 -2.60 -7.22
C ILE A 207 -14.21 -3.50 -8.05
#